data_AF-A0A9D9IWH5-F1
#
_entry.id   AF-A0A9D9IWH5-F1
#
_cell.length_a   1.000
_cell.length_b   1.000
_cell.length_c   1.000
_cell.angle_alpha   90.00
_cell.angle_beta   90.00
_cell.angle_gamma   90.00
#
_symmetry.space_group_name_H-M   'P 1'
#
loop_
_entity.id
_entity.type
_entity.pdbx_description
1 polymer ?
#
loop_
_entity_poly.entity_id
_entity_poly.type
_entity_poly.pdbx_seq_one_letter_code
_entity_poly.pdbx_strand_id
1 'polypeptide(L)'
;MKVSSCVLAAALCLLAASCGPRVVSQRPTIGYVEEVLGGVRSRELAVLENSAVPEPAGDICIIGSLDACYGYADYLAVHDIHDNVSGAGVSDELPDFAGETIACIADDGSFSSYVSSADTLELRRQTVMRVISALDTVLHITPYDVDGYGGKRPAKLIVLADPCLSVFGGFDVDTMMTSAGNHVPVVSSLDLMLDEVFAAHPGRTLNVGIIYDPEIAPESVYRSGFRAAAQRNGAPESVCVPFPAHRRDSLVHKLVERYAEGGAMMPLDAVIVDDPKVAPDSVKTELADIVSVMNESSLTYGRMLSRDFRLVHGFDAVAGYCYDLLRRHNMFTHNIAFPEVLLYRPVVNPDSAGGDIILIPDLYVQN
;
A
#
# COMPACT_ATOMS: atom_id res chain seq x y z
N MET A 1 -13.18 61.30 -20.51
CA MET A 1 -13.43 59.87 -20.83
C MET A 1 -12.11 59.08 -20.99
N LYS A 2 -11.20 59.08 -20.00
CA LYS A 2 -9.94 58.31 -20.06
C LYS A 2 -9.67 57.42 -18.84
N VAL A 3 -10.55 57.45 -17.83
CA VAL A 3 -10.36 56.70 -16.58
C VAL A 3 -11.03 55.31 -16.64
N SER A 4 -12.14 55.15 -17.37
CA SER A 4 -12.81 53.83 -17.52
C SER A 4 -11.99 52.78 -18.26
N SER A 5 -11.16 53.17 -19.23
CA SER A 5 -10.39 52.20 -20.04
C SER A 5 -9.23 51.58 -19.25
N CYS A 6 -8.64 52.30 -18.30
CA CYS A 6 -7.56 51.78 -17.45
C CYS A 6 -8.07 50.81 -16.38
N VAL A 7 -9.27 51.02 -15.85
CA VAL A 7 -9.87 50.11 -14.85
C VAL A 7 -10.29 48.79 -15.49
N LEU A 8 -10.81 48.82 -16.73
CA LEU A 8 -11.17 47.61 -17.47
C LEU A 8 -9.93 46.77 -17.84
N ALA A 9 -8.82 47.42 -18.23
CA ALA A 9 -7.57 46.74 -18.55
C ALA A 9 -6.93 46.10 -17.30
N ALA A 10 -6.98 46.78 -16.15
CA ALA A 10 -6.47 46.24 -14.89
C ALA A 10 -7.29 45.02 -14.39
N ALA A 11 -8.62 45.04 -14.56
CA ALA A 11 -9.48 43.91 -14.21
C ALA A 11 -9.26 42.67 -15.11
N LEU A 12 -9.00 42.89 -16.40
CA LEU A 12 -8.66 41.81 -17.35
C LEU A 12 -7.26 41.21 -17.10
N CYS A 13 -6.29 42.02 -16.68
CA CYS A 13 -4.97 41.51 -16.29
C CYS A 13 -5.00 40.73 -14.96
N LEU A 14 -5.86 41.10 -14.01
CA LEU A 14 -6.04 40.37 -12.76
C LEU A 14 -6.76 39.02 -12.95
N LEU A 15 -7.70 38.94 -13.90
CA LEU A 15 -8.34 37.66 -14.28
C LEU A 15 -7.39 36.73 -15.03
N ALA A 16 -6.48 37.27 -15.84
CA ALA A 16 -5.46 36.48 -16.54
C ALA A 16 -4.35 35.96 -15.60
N ALA A 17 -4.11 36.64 -14.48
CA ALA A 17 -3.14 36.21 -13.46
C ALA A 17 -3.69 35.16 -12.47
N SER A 18 -5.01 34.89 -12.48
CA SER A 18 -5.62 33.82 -11.68
C SER A 18 -5.50 32.44 -12.32
N CYS A 19 -5.11 32.37 -13.60
CA CYS A 19 -4.75 31.13 -14.26
C CYS A 19 -3.24 30.93 -14.15
N GLY A 20 -2.77 30.60 -12.93
CA GLY A 20 -1.45 29.99 -12.80
C GLY A 20 -1.38 28.78 -13.73
N PRO A 21 -0.23 28.48 -14.36
CA PRO A 21 -0.11 27.25 -15.11
C PRO A 21 -0.51 26.10 -14.17
N ARG A 22 -1.61 25.42 -14.50
CA ARG A 22 -1.88 24.09 -13.93
C ARG A 22 -0.58 23.34 -14.15
N VAL A 23 0.02 22.83 -13.07
CA VAL A 23 1.11 21.86 -13.19
C VAL A 23 0.52 20.75 -14.02
N VAL A 24 0.83 20.75 -15.31
CA VAL A 24 0.43 19.68 -16.21
C VAL A 24 1.19 18.49 -15.70
N SER A 25 0.47 17.62 -15.00
CA SER A 25 1.02 16.35 -14.57
C SER A 25 1.64 15.68 -15.79
N GLN A 26 2.89 15.24 -15.65
CA GLN A 26 3.60 14.52 -16.72
C GLN A 26 2.93 13.18 -17.08
N ARG A 27 1.94 12.75 -16.29
CA ARG A 27 1.09 11.58 -16.52
C ARG A 27 -0.39 11.99 -16.42
N PRO A 28 -1.21 11.84 -17.48
CA PRO A 28 -2.64 12.09 -17.38
C PRO A 28 -3.32 11.04 -16.49
N THR A 29 -4.29 11.49 -15.70
CA THR A 29 -5.22 10.62 -14.97
C THR A 29 -6.08 9.82 -15.95
N ILE A 30 -6.64 8.71 -15.48
CA ILE A 30 -7.62 7.96 -16.28
C ILE A 30 -8.94 8.75 -16.42
N GLY A 31 -9.69 8.49 -17.49
CA GLY A 31 -10.98 9.17 -17.75
C GLY A 31 -11.99 9.00 -16.60
N TYR A 32 -11.97 7.88 -15.88
CA TYR A 32 -12.81 7.68 -14.70
C TYR A 32 -12.56 8.73 -13.60
N VAL A 33 -11.29 9.07 -13.31
CA VAL A 33 -10.95 10.11 -12.33
C VAL A 33 -11.38 11.48 -12.83
N GLU A 34 -11.20 11.76 -14.11
CA GLU A 34 -11.65 13.02 -14.71
C GLU A 34 -13.18 13.18 -14.64
N GLU A 35 -13.94 12.09 -14.83
CA GLU A 35 -15.41 12.07 -14.67
C GLU A 35 -15.84 12.33 -13.21
N VAL A 36 -15.14 11.74 -12.23
CA VAL A 36 -15.39 11.98 -10.79
C VAL A 36 -15.11 13.42 -10.44
N LEU A 37 -13.90 13.91 -10.72
CA LEU A 37 -13.50 15.29 -10.40
C LEU A 37 -14.27 16.34 -11.21
N GLY A 38 -14.76 15.97 -12.40
CA GLY A 38 -15.64 16.80 -13.23
C GLY A 38 -17.10 16.82 -12.77
N GLY A 39 -17.47 16.04 -11.75
CA GLY A 39 -18.84 15.98 -11.22
C GLY A 39 -19.83 15.19 -12.09
N VAL A 40 -19.37 14.52 -13.15
CA VAL A 40 -20.19 13.60 -13.95
C VAL A 40 -20.63 12.41 -13.09
N ARG A 41 -19.74 11.98 -12.19
CA ARG A 41 -19.95 10.94 -11.19
C ARG A 41 -20.19 11.56 -9.81
N SER A 42 -21.38 12.14 -9.66
CA SER A 42 -21.75 12.91 -8.46
C SER A 42 -21.80 12.08 -7.18
N ARG A 43 -22.13 10.79 -7.27
CA ARG A 43 -22.14 9.88 -6.11
C ARG A 43 -20.74 9.66 -5.57
N GLU A 44 -19.80 9.29 -6.44
CA GLU A 44 -18.41 9.05 -6.07
C GLU A 44 -17.73 10.33 -5.56
N LEU A 45 -18.03 11.47 -6.19
CA LEU A 45 -17.58 12.77 -5.68
C LEU A 45 -18.13 13.07 -4.28
N ALA A 46 -19.43 12.81 -4.05
CA ALA A 46 -20.03 12.99 -2.73
C ALA A 46 -19.41 12.07 -1.67
N VAL A 47 -19.02 10.83 -2.01
CA VAL A 47 -18.30 9.93 -1.10
C VAL A 47 -16.95 10.54 -0.69
N LEU A 48 -16.19 11.06 -1.66
CA LEU A 48 -14.90 11.71 -1.41
C LEU A 48 -15.04 12.94 -0.50
N GLU A 49 -16.08 13.75 -0.71
CA GLU A 49 -16.34 14.96 0.07
C GLU A 49 -16.87 14.65 1.48
N ASN A 50 -17.78 13.67 1.62
CA ASN A 50 -18.37 13.31 2.91
C ASN A 50 -17.37 12.57 3.81
N SER A 51 -16.44 11.82 3.23
CA SER A 51 -15.38 11.09 3.95
C SER A 51 -14.04 11.83 3.91
N ALA A 52 -14.06 13.15 3.75
CA ALA A 52 -12.85 13.95 3.52
C ALA A 52 -11.89 13.96 4.71
N VAL A 53 -12.37 13.75 5.93
CA VAL A 53 -11.54 13.77 7.14
C VAL A 53 -11.66 12.41 7.84
N PRO A 54 -10.54 11.72 8.10
CA PRO A 54 -10.59 10.44 8.79
C PRO A 54 -11.03 10.64 10.25
N GLU A 55 -11.85 9.72 10.75
CA GLU A 55 -12.32 9.72 12.15
C GLU A 55 -11.75 8.54 12.94
N PRO A 56 -11.53 8.67 14.26
CA PRO A 56 -11.07 7.56 15.10
C PRO A 56 -12.00 6.34 15.12
N ALA A 57 -13.28 6.50 14.76
CA ALA A 57 -14.24 5.37 14.70
C ALA A 57 -14.23 4.64 13.34
N GLY A 58 -13.46 5.12 12.35
CA GLY A 58 -13.38 4.48 11.04
C GLY A 58 -12.64 3.15 11.03
N ASP A 59 -12.59 2.49 9.87
CA ASP A 59 -11.89 1.21 9.71
C ASP A 59 -10.44 1.42 9.25
N ILE A 60 -9.54 0.52 9.63
CA ILE A 60 -8.27 0.32 8.94
C ILE A 60 -8.56 -0.57 7.73
N CYS A 61 -8.60 0.01 6.53
CA CYS A 61 -8.98 -0.72 5.33
C CYS A 61 -7.77 -1.28 4.61
N ILE A 62 -7.79 -2.57 4.27
CA ILE A 62 -6.75 -3.24 3.48
C ILE A 62 -7.36 -3.61 2.12
N ILE A 63 -6.69 -3.25 1.03
CA ILE A 63 -7.14 -3.50 -0.34
C ILE A 63 -6.08 -4.32 -1.07
N GLY A 64 -6.47 -5.46 -1.62
CA GLY A 64 -5.52 -6.34 -2.31
C GLY A 64 -6.13 -7.68 -2.74
N SER A 65 -5.26 -8.57 -3.20
CA SER A 65 -5.62 -9.97 -3.44
C SER A 65 -5.97 -10.66 -2.12
N LEU A 66 -6.74 -11.74 -2.19
CA LEU A 66 -7.17 -12.51 -1.01
C LEU A 66 -6.00 -12.86 -0.08
N ASP A 67 -4.92 -13.41 -0.63
CA ASP A 67 -3.72 -13.79 0.14
C ASP A 67 -3.05 -12.60 0.83
N ALA A 68 -2.96 -11.45 0.15
CA ALA A 68 -2.38 -10.23 0.72
C ALA A 68 -3.26 -9.69 1.85
N CYS A 69 -4.58 -9.58 1.62
CA CYS A 69 -5.54 -9.09 2.61
C CYS A 69 -5.54 -9.97 3.87
N TYR A 70 -5.61 -11.30 3.73
CA TYR A 70 -5.53 -12.21 4.87
C TYR A 70 -4.20 -12.07 5.61
N GLY A 71 -3.07 -12.08 4.89
CA GLY A 71 -1.76 -11.98 5.50
C GLY A 71 -1.60 -10.72 6.36
N TYR A 72 -1.97 -9.55 5.82
CA TYR A 72 -1.86 -8.29 6.57
C TYR A 72 -2.88 -8.22 7.72
N ALA A 73 -4.12 -8.66 7.51
CA ALA A 73 -5.14 -8.61 8.55
C ALA A 73 -4.81 -9.52 9.75
N ASP A 74 -4.43 -10.77 9.48
CA ASP A 74 -4.03 -11.71 10.52
C ASP A 74 -2.81 -11.19 11.27
N TYR A 75 -1.84 -10.60 10.56
CA TYR A 75 -0.66 -10.02 11.18
C TYR A 75 -1.00 -8.87 12.12
N LEU A 76 -1.78 -7.89 11.65
CA LEU A 76 -2.20 -6.73 12.46
C LEU A 76 -3.07 -7.14 13.65
N ALA A 77 -3.91 -8.17 13.50
CA ALA A 77 -4.81 -8.63 14.56
C ALA A 77 -4.07 -9.18 15.79
N VAL A 78 -2.84 -9.68 15.61
CA VAL A 78 -2.01 -10.28 16.67
C VAL A 78 -0.70 -9.52 16.92
N HIS A 79 -0.44 -8.44 16.18
CA HIS A 79 0.78 -7.65 16.33
C HIS A 79 0.80 -6.98 17.70
N ASP A 80 1.82 -7.24 18.50
CA ASP A 80 1.98 -6.75 19.87
C ASP A 80 3.47 -6.49 20.13
N ILE A 81 3.90 -5.26 19.86
CA ILE A 81 5.27 -4.81 20.12
C ILE A 81 5.30 -3.50 20.93
N HIS A 82 4.14 -2.85 21.13
CA HIS A 82 4.01 -1.61 21.85
C HIS A 82 3.03 -1.71 23.03
N ASP A 83 3.30 -0.93 24.07
CA ASP A 83 2.38 -0.76 25.19
C ASP A 83 1.29 0.23 24.75
N ASN A 84 0.03 -0.20 24.74
CA ASN A 84 -1.09 0.55 24.17
C ASN A 84 -1.38 1.86 24.93
N VAL A 85 -0.96 1.94 26.20
CA VAL A 85 -1.17 3.13 27.06
C VAL A 85 -0.06 4.15 26.83
N SER A 86 1.19 3.75 26.99
CA SER A 86 2.38 4.60 26.97
C SER A 86 2.95 4.81 25.56
N GLY A 87 2.75 3.85 24.66
CA GLY A 87 3.37 3.79 23.34
C GLY A 87 4.84 3.38 23.37
N ALA A 88 5.34 2.85 24.49
CA ALA A 88 6.70 2.34 24.57
C ALA A 88 6.84 1.05 23.74
N GLY A 89 8.01 0.79 23.15
CA GLY A 89 8.30 -0.44 22.38
C GLY A 89 8.52 -1.65 23.27
N VAL A 90 7.49 -2.02 24.04
CA VAL A 90 7.41 -3.20 24.90
C VAL A 90 5.95 -3.67 24.88
N SER A 91 5.73 -4.95 24.58
CA SER A 91 4.40 -5.59 24.59
C SER A 91 3.71 -5.49 25.96
N ASP A 92 2.40 -5.24 25.96
CA ASP A 92 1.52 -5.26 27.14
C ASP A 92 0.52 -6.43 27.14
N GLU A 93 0.77 -7.44 26.29
CA GLU A 93 -0.08 -8.61 26.03
C GLU A 93 -1.44 -8.28 25.38
N LEU A 94 -1.64 -7.05 24.90
CA LEU A 94 -2.75 -6.67 24.05
C LEU A 94 -2.24 -6.30 22.66
N PRO A 95 -2.92 -6.74 21.58
CA PRO A 95 -2.52 -6.31 20.24
C PRO A 95 -2.43 -4.77 20.13
N ASP A 96 -1.42 -4.28 19.42
CA ASP A 96 -1.15 -2.86 19.13
C ASP A 96 -2.37 -2.15 18.47
N PHE A 97 -3.24 -2.94 17.84
CA PHE A 97 -4.47 -2.48 17.17
C PHE A 97 -5.74 -2.84 17.95
N ALA A 98 -5.64 -3.05 19.26
CA ALA A 98 -6.78 -3.36 20.12
C ALA A 98 -7.94 -2.35 19.92
N GLY A 99 -9.16 -2.89 19.79
CA GLY A 99 -10.38 -2.13 19.57
C GLY A 99 -10.62 -1.67 18.13
N GLU A 100 -9.65 -1.85 17.23
CA GLU A 100 -9.75 -1.45 15.83
C GLU A 100 -10.56 -2.46 14.99
N THR A 101 -11.19 -1.96 13.93
CA THR A 101 -11.77 -2.79 12.87
C THR A 101 -10.84 -2.78 11.67
N ILE A 102 -10.36 -3.96 11.27
CA ILE A 102 -9.54 -4.20 10.08
C ILE A 102 -10.47 -4.71 8.97
N ALA A 103 -10.76 -3.85 7.99
CA ALA A 103 -11.69 -4.15 6.91
C ALA A 103 -10.94 -4.45 5.59
N CYS A 104 -10.96 -5.71 5.18
CA CYS A 104 -10.35 -6.17 3.94
C CYS A 104 -11.32 -6.09 2.77
N ILE A 105 -10.94 -5.40 1.69
CA ILE A 105 -11.61 -5.45 0.39
C ILE A 105 -10.74 -6.30 -0.52
N ALA A 106 -11.13 -7.57 -0.67
CA ALA A 106 -10.31 -8.61 -1.27
C ALA A 106 -10.92 -9.19 -2.54
N ASP A 107 -10.08 -9.41 -3.55
CA ASP A 107 -10.45 -10.11 -4.77
C ASP A 107 -9.89 -11.53 -4.80
N ASP A 108 -10.71 -12.47 -5.27
CA ASP A 108 -10.28 -13.85 -5.55
C ASP A 108 -9.32 -13.90 -6.76
N GLY A 109 -9.36 -12.88 -7.63
CA GLY A 109 -8.51 -12.78 -8.81
C GLY A 109 -7.20 -12.07 -8.52
N SER A 110 -6.10 -12.55 -9.09
CA SER A 110 -4.80 -11.88 -8.99
C SER A 110 -4.74 -10.63 -9.88
N PHE A 111 -4.33 -9.50 -9.31
CA PHE A 111 -4.11 -8.26 -10.06
C PHE A 111 -2.95 -8.37 -11.06
N SER A 112 -2.04 -9.34 -10.87
CA SER A 112 -0.98 -9.68 -11.84
C SER A 112 -1.52 -10.05 -13.23
N SER A 113 -2.76 -10.52 -13.31
CA SER A 113 -3.40 -10.89 -14.58
C SER A 113 -3.59 -9.68 -15.50
N TYR A 114 -3.96 -8.51 -14.95
CA TYR A 114 -4.05 -7.25 -15.70
C TYR A 114 -2.68 -6.78 -16.20
N VAL A 115 -1.63 -6.99 -15.41
CA VAL A 115 -0.26 -6.67 -15.83
C VAL A 115 0.16 -7.60 -16.98
N SER A 116 -0.16 -8.88 -16.87
CA SER A 116 0.19 -9.90 -17.88
C SER A 116 -0.57 -9.72 -19.19
N SER A 117 -1.83 -9.25 -19.14
CA SER A 117 -2.64 -8.93 -20.32
C SER A 117 -2.41 -7.52 -20.87
N ALA A 118 -1.54 -6.73 -20.24
CA ALA A 118 -1.31 -5.31 -20.51
C ALA A 118 -2.56 -4.41 -20.36
N ASP A 119 -3.59 -4.88 -19.66
CA ASP A 119 -4.80 -4.11 -19.36
C ASP A 119 -4.62 -3.23 -18.10
N THR A 120 -3.60 -2.37 -18.17
CA THR A 120 -3.23 -1.48 -17.06
C THR A 120 -4.25 -0.36 -16.84
N LEU A 121 -5.07 -0.03 -17.85
CA LEU A 121 -6.13 0.96 -17.71
C LEU A 121 -7.23 0.46 -16.78
N GLU A 122 -7.66 -0.79 -16.95
CA GLU A 122 -8.65 -1.40 -16.06
C GLU A 122 -8.09 -1.57 -14.66
N LEU A 123 -6.83 -1.99 -14.50
CA LEU A 123 -6.19 -2.08 -13.19
C LEU A 123 -6.20 -0.72 -12.44
N ARG A 124 -5.90 0.37 -13.15
CA ARG A 124 -5.97 1.75 -12.59
C ARG A 124 -7.40 2.09 -12.16
N ARG A 125 -8.39 1.80 -13.01
CA ARG A 125 -9.82 2.03 -12.70
C ARG A 125 -10.25 1.23 -11.47
N GLN A 126 -9.93 -0.05 -11.43
CA GLN A 126 -10.22 -0.97 -10.34
C GLN A 126 -9.58 -0.53 -9.01
N THR A 127 -8.36 0.01 -9.05
CA THR A 127 -7.69 0.59 -7.88
C THR A 127 -8.49 1.78 -7.33
N VAL A 128 -8.85 2.74 -8.19
CA VAL A 128 -9.60 3.94 -7.80
C VAL A 128 -10.97 3.58 -7.22
N MET A 129 -11.70 2.67 -7.88
CA MET A 129 -13.02 2.25 -7.44
C MET A 129 -12.99 1.57 -6.05
N ARG A 130 -11.95 0.77 -5.77
CA ARG A 130 -11.79 0.14 -4.44
C ARG A 130 -11.49 1.15 -3.35
N VAL A 131 -10.66 2.15 -3.64
CA VAL A 131 -10.40 3.24 -2.69
C VAL A 131 -11.67 4.03 -2.39
N ILE A 132 -12.48 4.37 -3.40
CA ILE A 132 -13.78 5.01 -3.17
C ILE A 132 -14.68 4.12 -2.30
N SER A 133 -14.72 2.82 -2.58
CA SER A 133 -15.54 1.88 -1.80
C SER A 133 -15.06 1.69 -0.35
N ALA A 134 -13.77 1.91 -0.10
CA ALA A 134 -13.22 1.89 1.26
C ALA A 134 -13.65 3.12 2.07
N LEU A 135 -13.81 4.27 1.42
CA LEU A 135 -14.26 5.52 2.05
C LEU A 135 -15.72 5.47 2.45
N ASP A 136 -16.60 5.05 1.55
CA ASP A 136 -18.00 4.79 1.88
C ASP A 136 -18.62 3.96 0.76
N THR A 137 -19.29 2.88 1.13
CA THR A 137 -20.15 2.16 0.21
C THR A 137 -21.19 1.33 0.93
N VAL A 138 -22.11 0.81 0.13
CA VAL A 138 -23.16 -0.10 0.56
C VAL A 138 -22.60 -1.52 0.64
N LEU A 139 -22.99 -2.24 1.70
CA LEU A 139 -22.70 -3.66 1.86
C LEU A 139 -23.96 -4.49 1.96
N HIS A 140 -23.92 -5.75 1.52
CA HIS A 140 -24.96 -6.72 1.84
C HIS A 140 -24.84 -7.15 3.30
N ILE A 141 -25.96 -7.27 4.04
CA ILE A 141 -25.92 -7.66 5.46
C ILE A 141 -25.38 -9.09 5.62
N THR A 142 -25.74 -9.98 4.69
CA THR A 142 -25.19 -11.33 4.60
C THR A 142 -25.00 -11.69 3.13
N PRO A 143 -24.13 -12.67 2.78
CA PRO A 143 -24.00 -13.12 1.39
C PRO A 143 -25.27 -13.77 0.83
N TYR A 144 -26.28 -14.02 1.67
CA TYR A 144 -27.57 -14.62 1.29
C TYR A 144 -28.72 -13.61 1.27
N ASP A 145 -28.49 -12.39 1.78
CA ASP A 145 -29.50 -11.33 1.85
C ASP A 145 -29.32 -10.35 0.69
N VAL A 146 -30.09 -10.60 -0.38
CA VAL A 146 -30.04 -9.83 -1.63
C VAL A 146 -30.76 -8.48 -1.50
N ASP A 147 -31.62 -8.31 -0.50
CA ASP A 147 -32.47 -7.13 -0.33
C ASP A 147 -32.02 -6.23 0.83
N GLY A 148 -31.34 -6.80 1.83
CA GLY A 148 -30.80 -6.11 3.00
C GLY A 148 -29.45 -5.45 2.73
N TYR A 149 -29.46 -4.11 2.71
CA TYR A 149 -28.26 -3.29 2.62
C TYR A 149 -27.90 -2.65 3.96
N GLY A 150 -26.63 -2.75 4.34
CA GLY A 150 -26.01 -2.00 5.42
C GLY A 150 -25.07 -0.91 4.88
N GLY A 151 -24.58 -0.06 5.78
CA GLY A 151 -23.51 0.90 5.48
C GLY A 151 -22.17 0.36 5.96
N LYS A 152 -21.13 0.44 5.12
CA LYS A 152 -19.75 0.23 5.55
C LYS A 152 -19.30 1.43 6.39
N ARG A 153 -18.53 1.22 7.45
CA ARG A 153 -17.87 2.32 8.14
C ARG A 153 -16.79 2.94 7.23
N PRO A 154 -16.64 4.27 7.22
CA PRO A 154 -15.58 4.91 6.45
C PRO A 154 -14.18 4.50 6.90
N ALA A 155 -13.26 4.37 5.95
CA ALA A 155 -11.85 4.12 6.29
C ALA A 155 -11.22 5.35 6.97
N LYS A 156 -10.48 5.11 8.06
CA LYS A 156 -9.58 6.11 8.66
C LYS A 156 -8.17 6.05 8.05
N LEU A 157 -7.83 4.92 7.44
CA LEU A 157 -6.56 4.60 6.80
C LEU A 157 -6.83 3.52 5.75
N ILE A 158 -6.19 3.63 4.59
CA ILE A 158 -6.29 2.66 3.50
C ILE A 158 -4.89 2.15 3.17
N VAL A 159 -4.70 0.83 3.20
CA VAL A 159 -3.47 0.15 2.80
C VAL A 159 -3.71 -0.56 1.47
N LEU A 160 -3.01 -0.14 0.43
CA LEU A 160 -2.88 -0.88 -0.82
C LEU A 160 -1.85 -1.99 -0.59
N ALA A 161 -2.34 -3.17 -0.22
CA ALA A 161 -1.51 -4.32 0.14
C ALA A 161 -0.91 -5.03 -1.06
N ASP A 162 -1.61 -5.03 -2.21
CA ASP A 162 -1.11 -5.63 -3.45
C ASP A 162 -0.24 -4.63 -4.25
N PRO A 163 1.05 -4.94 -4.51
CA PRO A 163 1.96 -4.05 -5.22
C PRO A 163 1.49 -3.63 -6.62
N CYS A 164 0.64 -4.43 -7.28
CA CYS A 164 0.11 -4.07 -8.59
C CYS A 164 -0.78 -2.82 -8.50
N LEU A 165 -1.58 -2.70 -7.43
CA LEU A 165 -2.51 -1.58 -7.25
C LEU A 165 -1.74 -0.26 -7.07
N SER A 166 -0.73 -0.24 -6.21
CA SER A 166 0.04 0.98 -5.93
C SER A 166 0.89 1.43 -7.12
N VAL A 167 1.60 0.52 -7.78
CA VAL A 167 2.48 0.87 -8.91
C VAL A 167 1.69 1.42 -10.10
N PHE A 168 0.52 0.85 -10.39
CA PHE A 168 -0.26 1.27 -11.56
C PHE A 168 -1.27 2.37 -11.24
N GLY A 169 -2.05 2.21 -10.16
CA GLY A 169 -3.18 3.08 -9.78
C GLY A 169 -2.88 4.14 -8.72
N GLY A 170 -1.76 4.07 -8.00
CA GLY A 170 -1.44 5.00 -6.91
C GLY A 170 -1.47 6.47 -7.35
N PHE A 171 -0.92 6.79 -8.52
CA PHE A 171 -0.96 8.16 -9.07
C PHE A 171 -2.40 8.70 -9.26
N ASP A 172 -3.32 7.86 -9.73
CA ASP A 172 -4.72 8.26 -9.93
C ASP A 172 -5.45 8.46 -8.61
N VAL A 173 -5.19 7.58 -7.64
CA VAL A 173 -5.71 7.70 -6.28
C VAL A 173 -5.21 8.99 -5.63
N ASP A 174 -3.90 9.22 -5.61
CA ASP A 174 -3.30 10.43 -5.02
C ASP A 174 -3.87 11.69 -5.66
N THR A 175 -3.97 11.72 -7.00
CA THR A 175 -4.51 12.86 -7.72
C THR A 175 -5.98 13.09 -7.38
N MET A 176 -6.79 12.03 -7.34
CA MET A 176 -8.22 12.10 -7.01
C MET A 176 -8.43 12.59 -5.57
N MET A 177 -7.78 11.94 -4.59
CA MET A 177 -7.90 12.28 -3.17
C MET A 177 -7.47 13.72 -2.91
N THR A 178 -6.30 14.12 -3.43
CA THR A 178 -5.78 15.49 -3.27
C THR A 178 -6.69 16.52 -3.95
N SER A 179 -7.19 16.24 -5.15
CA SER A 179 -8.04 17.19 -5.90
C SER A 179 -9.43 17.34 -5.29
N ALA A 180 -9.95 16.28 -4.66
CA ALA A 180 -11.22 16.30 -3.93
C ALA A 180 -11.10 16.85 -2.50
N GLY A 181 -9.87 17.15 -2.03
CA GLY A 181 -9.63 17.60 -0.65
C GLY A 181 -9.86 16.52 0.40
N ASN A 182 -9.73 15.24 0.02
CA ASN A 182 -9.83 14.13 0.95
C ASN A 182 -8.47 13.86 1.62
N HIS A 183 -8.48 13.73 2.93
CA HIS A 183 -7.31 13.60 3.81
C HIS A 183 -7.18 12.22 4.46
N VAL A 184 -8.01 11.25 4.06
CA VAL A 184 -7.82 9.85 4.48
C VAL A 184 -6.50 9.35 3.88
N PRO A 185 -5.53 8.92 4.71
CA PRO A 185 -4.25 8.43 4.24
C PRO A 185 -4.44 7.14 3.43
N VAL A 186 -3.89 7.14 2.21
CA VAL A 186 -3.76 5.94 1.39
C VAL A 186 -2.28 5.61 1.28
N VAL A 187 -1.88 4.42 1.71
CA VAL A 187 -0.48 3.99 1.73
C VAL A 187 -0.29 2.69 0.98
N SER A 188 0.92 2.50 0.47
CA SER A 188 1.32 1.35 -0.34
C SER A 188 2.27 0.49 0.46
N SER A 189 1.97 -0.80 0.60
CA SER A 189 2.87 -1.75 1.28
C SER A 189 4.27 -1.72 0.66
N LEU A 190 4.35 -1.71 -0.67
CA LEU A 190 5.60 -1.63 -1.41
C LEU A 190 6.39 -0.35 -1.10
N ASP A 191 5.74 0.81 -1.10
CA ASP A 191 6.43 2.07 -0.82
C ASP A 191 6.93 2.12 0.63
N LEU A 192 6.16 1.61 1.60
CA LEU A 192 6.57 1.58 3.01
C LEU A 192 7.82 0.72 3.23
N MET A 193 7.88 -0.47 2.63
CA MET A 193 9.08 -1.33 2.72
C MET A 193 10.30 -0.67 2.08
N LEU A 194 10.12 -0.02 0.92
CA LEU A 194 11.21 0.64 0.21
C LEU A 194 11.69 1.88 0.96
N ASP A 195 10.77 2.68 1.48
CA ASP A 195 11.08 3.87 2.25
C ASP A 195 11.84 3.52 3.54
N GLU A 196 11.52 2.39 4.19
CA GLU A 196 12.31 1.91 5.34
C GLU A 196 13.78 1.61 4.97
N VAL A 197 14.00 0.94 3.83
CA VAL A 197 15.35 0.63 3.35
C VAL A 197 16.12 1.89 2.95
N PHE A 198 15.49 2.81 2.22
CA PHE A 198 16.16 4.05 1.77
C PHE A 198 16.38 5.04 2.92
N ALA A 199 15.45 5.15 3.87
CA ALA A 199 15.59 6.02 5.03
C ALA A 199 16.77 5.61 5.94
N ALA A 200 17.09 4.31 5.97
CA ALA A 200 18.27 3.81 6.68
C ALA A 200 19.61 4.26 6.06
N HIS A 201 19.62 4.61 4.77
CA HIS A 201 20.82 4.97 4.03
C HIS A 201 20.60 6.20 3.10
N PRO A 202 20.35 7.39 3.66
CA PRO A 202 19.95 8.56 2.87
C PRO A 202 20.96 8.93 1.77
N GLY A 203 20.49 9.03 0.53
CA GLY A 203 21.29 9.42 -0.64
C GLY A 203 22.35 8.41 -1.09
N ARG A 204 22.40 7.21 -0.49
CA ARG A 204 23.33 6.14 -0.90
C ARG A 204 22.69 5.29 -2.00
N THR A 205 23.49 4.92 -2.99
CA THR A 205 23.12 3.85 -3.94
C THR A 205 23.07 2.52 -3.21
N LEU A 206 21.97 1.78 -3.36
CA LEU A 206 21.72 0.52 -2.66
C LEU A 206 21.55 -0.66 -3.62
N ASN A 207 21.97 -1.84 -3.18
CA ASN A 207 21.64 -3.12 -3.79
C ASN A 207 20.66 -3.86 -2.89
N VAL A 208 19.45 -4.07 -3.37
CA VAL A 208 18.34 -4.59 -2.55
C VAL A 208 17.78 -5.85 -3.20
N GLY A 209 17.73 -6.93 -2.42
CA GLY A 209 17.00 -8.14 -2.75
C GLY A 209 15.55 -8.00 -2.35
N ILE A 210 14.61 -8.48 -3.17
CA ILE A 210 13.19 -8.51 -2.81
C ILE A 210 12.68 -9.93 -3.02
N ILE A 211 12.37 -10.62 -1.92
CA ILE A 211 11.73 -11.94 -1.94
C ILE A 211 10.22 -11.71 -2.02
N TYR A 212 9.59 -12.24 -3.06
CA TYR A 212 8.18 -11.97 -3.36
C TYR A 212 7.41 -13.22 -3.80
N ASP A 213 6.08 -13.20 -3.64
CA ASP A 213 5.18 -14.20 -4.22
C ASP A 213 4.84 -13.81 -5.68
N PRO A 214 5.26 -14.60 -6.68
CA PRO A 214 4.97 -14.33 -8.09
C PRO A 214 3.48 -14.50 -8.45
N GLU A 215 2.67 -15.12 -7.59
CA GLU A 215 1.21 -15.20 -7.77
C GLU A 215 0.52 -13.88 -7.41
N ILE A 216 1.11 -13.08 -6.52
CA ILE A 216 0.60 -11.76 -6.12
C ILE A 216 0.99 -10.71 -7.16
N ALA A 217 2.29 -10.57 -7.43
CA ALA A 217 2.79 -9.55 -8.36
C ALA A 217 3.98 -10.05 -9.18
N PRO A 218 4.07 -9.69 -10.49
CA PRO A 218 5.20 -10.07 -11.32
C PRO A 218 6.46 -9.27 -10.97
N GLU A 219 7.62 -9.81 -11.34
CA GLU A 219 8.95 -9.18 -11.13
C GLU A 219 9.01 -7.71 -11.58
N SER A 220 8.36 -7.40 -12.70
CA SER A 220 8.34 -6.06 -13.30
C SER A 220 7.73 -5.00 -12.38
N VAL A 221 6.78 -5.37 -11.53
CA VAL A 221 6.12 -4.46 -10.57
C VAL A 221 7.12 -4.01 -9.51
N TYR A 222 7.81 -4.95 -8.86
CA TYR A 222 8.84 -4.65 -7.88
C TYR A 222 10.00 -3.83 -8.47
N ARG A 223 10.44 -4.15 -9.69
CA ARG A 223 11.47 -3.35 -10.38
C ARG A 223 11.02 -1.92 -10.65
N SER A 224 9.77 -1.74 -11.05
CA SER A 224 9.19 -0.44 -11.36
C SER A 224 9.03 0.43 -10.10
N GLY A 225 8.44 -0.15 -9.04
CA GLY A 225 8.29 0.51 -7.75
C GLY A 225 9.64 0.86 -7.11
N PHE A 226 10.59 -0.08 -7.12
CA PHE A 226 11.95 0.19 -6.63
C PHE A 226 12.62 1.33 -7.39
N ARG A 227 12.53 1.35 -8.73
CA ARG A 227 13.13 2.43 -9.53
C ARG A 227 12.55 3.79 -9.16
N ALA A 228 11.23 3.86 -8.96
CA ALA A 228 10.57 5.09 -8.52
C ALA A 228 11.08 5.51 -7.13
N ALA A 229 11.12 4.60 -6.16
CA ALA A 229 11.62 4.88 -4.81
C ALA A 229 13.10 5.32 -4.81
N ALA A 230 13.95 4.66 -5.59
CA ALA A 230 15.35 5.00 -5.76
C ALA A 230 15.54 6.41 -6.34
N GLN A 231 14.73 6.79 -7.33
CA GLN A 231 14.72 8.14 -7.89
C GLN A 231 14.27 9.20 -6.86
N ARG A 232 13.18 8.93 -6.13
CA ARG A 232 12.68 9.83 -5.07
C ARG A 232 13.72 10.05 -3.97
N ASN A 233 14.50 9.03 -3.64
CA ASN A 233 15.54 9.06 -2.62
C ASN A 233 16.93 9.49 -3.12
N GLY A 234 17.03 10.00 -4.36
CA GLY A 234 18.29 10.53 -4.91
C GLY A 234 19.36 9.47 -5.21
N ALA A 235 18.96 8.20 -5.37
CA ALA A 235 19.84 7.06 -5.57
C ALA A 235 19.47 6.25 -6.84
N PRO A 236 19.36 6.88 -8.03
CA PRO A 236 18.81 6.25 -9.24
C PRO A 236 19.64 5.05 -9.78
N GLU A 237 20.91 4.96 -9.41
CA GLU A 237 21.82 3.86 -9.79
C GLU A 237 21.65 2.63 -8.89
N SER A 238 20.67 2.64 -7.98
CA SER A 238 20.41 1.51 -7.08
C SER A 238 19.92 0.30 -7.86
N VAL A 239 20.31 -0.89 -7.40
CA VAL A 239 20.00 -2.17 -8.05
C VAL A 239 18.96 -2.91 -7.24
N CYS A 240 17.92 -3.38 -7.93
CA CYS A 240 16.92 -4.27 -7.37
C CYS A 240 17.09 -5.70 -7.93
N VAL A 241 17.04 -6.68 -7.04
CA VAL A 241 17.17 -8.10 -7.33
C VAL A 241 15.91 -8.80 -6.80
N PRO A 242 14.80 -8.77 -7.55
CA PRO A 242 13.63 -9.55 -7.20
C PRO A 242 13.94 -11.05 -7.31
N PHE A 243 13.43 -11.81 -6.35
CA PHE A 243 13.62 -13.24 -6.25
C PHE A 243 12.28 -13.91 -5.91
N PRO A 244 11.70 -14.71 -6.81
CA PRO A 244 10.41 -15.35 -6.56
C PRO A 244 10.53 -16.48 -5.54
N ALA A 245 9.63 -16.51 -4.56
CA ALA A 245 9.61 -17.48 -3.47
C ALA A 245 9.00 -18.86 -3.85
N HIS A 246 9.26 -19.37 -5.07
CA HIS A 246 8.69 -20.63 -5.57
C HIS A 246 8.99 -21.87 -4.70
N ARG A 247 10.15 -21.88 -4.03
CA ARG A 247 10.58 -22.95 -3.11
C ARG A 247 11.13 -22.28 -1.86
N ARG A 248 10.42 -22.43 -0.75
CA ARG A 248 10.59 -21.66 0.49
C ARG A 248 11.83 -22.02 1.31
N ASP A 249 12.64 -22.97 0.83
CA ASP A 249 13.88 -23.37 1.50
C ASP A 249 15.07 -22.56 0.97
N SER A 250 15.91 -22.05 1.87
CA SER A 250 17.17 -21.38 1.54
C SER A 250 16.99 -20.17 0.62
N LEU A 251 15.91 -19.41 0.85
CA LEU A 251 15.52 -18.27 0.02
C LEU A 251 16.62 -17.20 -0.02
N VAL A 252 17.16 -16.83 1.14
CA VAL A 252 18.21 -15.80 1.22
C VAL A 252 19.48 -16.31 0.56
N HIS A 253 19.84 -17.57 0.79
CA HIS A 253 21.03 -18.18 0.21
C HIS A 253 20.98 -18.16 -1.32
N LYS A 254 19.87 -18.60 -1.91
CA LYS A 254 19.67 -18.62 -3.37
C LYS A 254 19.60 -17.23 -3.97
N LEU A 255 19.02 -16.26 -3.24
CA LEU A 255 19.03 -14.86 -3.67
C LEU A 255 20.47 -14.34 -3.75
N VAL A 256 21.27 -14.56 -2.70
CA VAL A 256 22.67 -14.14 -2.65
C VAL A 256 23.52 -14.86 -3.70
N GLU A 257 23.30 -16.15 -3.92
CA GLU A 257 23.95 -16.93 -4.98
C GLU A 257 23.64 -16.34 -6.36
N ARG A 258 22.36 -16.12 -6.68
CA ARG A 258 21.94 -15.49 -7.93
C ARG A 258 22.52 -14.09 -8.10
N TYR A 259 22.62 -13.32 -7.02
CA TYR A 259 23.21 -12.00 -7.03
C TYR A 259 24.71 -12.04 -7.35
N ALA A 260 25.43 -12.98 -6.75
CA ALA A 260 26.86 -13.20 -7.01
C ALA A 260 27.13 -13.68 -8.44
N GLU A 261 26.32 -14.62 -8.95
CA GLU A 261 26.40 -15.12 -10.34
C GLU A 261 26.13 -14.01 -11.38
N GLY A 262 25.34 -13.00 -11.02
CA GLY A 262 25.08 -11.82 -11.83
C GLY A 262 26.28 -10.90 -12.04
N GLY A 263 27.45 -11.20 -11.45
CA GLY A 263 28.67 -10.40 -11.58
C GLY A 263 28.65 -9.13 -10.72
N ALA A 264 27.87 -9.11 -9.64
CA ALA A 264 27.78 -7.97 -8.75
C ALA A 264 29.14 -7.65 -8.12
N MET A 265 29.56 -6.38 -8.21
CA MET A 265 30.82 -5.89 -7.66
C MET A 265 30.67 -5.26 -6.27
N MET A 266 29.42 -5.04 -5.84
CA MET A 266 29.08 -4.36 -4.60
C MET A 266 28.27 -5.32 -3.71
N PRO A 267 28.40 -5.22 -2.37
CA PRO A 267 27.58 -6.02 -1.46
C PRO A 267 26.09 -5.66 -1.54
N LEU A 268 25.24 -6.63 -1.20
CA LEU A 268 23.82 -6.46 -0.96
C LEU A 268 23.62 -5.67 0.35
N ASP A 269 22.82 -4.62 0.29
CA ASP A 269 22.57 -3.73 1.41
C ASP A 269 21.36 -4.15 2.23
N ALA A 270 20.34 -4.70 1.58
CA ALA A 270 19.14 -5.17 2.25
C ALA A 270 18.47 -6.32 1.52
N VAL A 271 17.67 -7.09 2.26
CA VAL A 271 16.66 -7.99 1.72
C VAL A 271 15.30 -7.59 2.30
N ILE A 272 14.34 -7.40 1.40
CA ILE A 272 12.92 -7.22 1.71
C ILE A 272 12.22 -8.56 1.52
N VAL A 273 11.35 -8.94 2.47
CA VAL A 273 10.45 -10.09 2.36
C VAL A 273 9.01 -9.59 2.28
N ASP A 274 8.41 -9.71 1.10
CA ASP A 274 7.02 -9.32 0.81
C ASP A 274 6.13 -10.53 0.47
N ASP A 275 6.62 -11.76 0.70
CA ASP A 275 5.79 -12.95 0.58
C ASP A 275 5.10 -13.23 1.92
N PRO A 276 3.75 -13.14 2.00
CA PRO A 276 3.00 -13.38 3.23
C PRO A 276 3.19 -14.80 3.80
N LYS A 277 3.64 -15.75 2.96
CA LYS A 277 3.80 -17.17 3.30
C LYS A 277 5.22 -17.49 3.77
N VAL A 278 6.12 -16.52 3.84
CA VAL A 278 7.52 -16.69 4.30
C VAL A 278 7.64 -16.30 5.77
N ALA A 279 8.05 -17.26 6.61
CA ALA A 279 8.23 -17.02 8.03
C ALA A 279 9.49 -16.16 8.31
N PRO A 280 9.38 -15.04 9.05
CA PRO A 280 10.52 -14.15 9.34
C PRO A 280 11.68 -14.87 10.03
N ASP A 281 11.38 -15.77 10.96
CA ASP A 281 12.40 -16.48 11.75
C ASP A 281 13.22 -17.47 10.89
N SER A 282 12.61 -18.02 9.84
CA SER A 282 13.34 -18.85 8.86
C SER A 282 14.38 -18.01 8.14
N VAL A 283 14.00 -16.82 7.69
CA VAL A 283 14.89 -15.88 6.97
C VAL A 283 16.01 -15.38 7.87
N LYS A 284 15.71 -15.05 9.14
CA LYS A 284 16.71 -14.65 10.15
C LYS A 284 17.72 -15.78 10.42
N THR A 285 17.25 -17.02 10.51
CA THR A 285 18.11 -18.19 10.72
C THR A 285 19.04 -18.40 9.53
N GLU A 286 18.51 -18.36 8.30
CA GLU A 286 19.33 -18.46 7.09
C GLU A 286 20.39 -17.35 6.99
N LEU A 287 20.03 -16.12 7.35
CA LEU A 287 20.95 -15.00 7.37
C LEU A 287 22.08 -15.20 8.39
N ALA A 288 21.75 -15.69 9.59
CA ALA A 288 22.74 -16.02 10.62
C ALA A 288 23.73 -17.09 10.14
N ASP A 289 23.25 -18.10 9.40
CA ASP A 289 24.08 -19.15 8.82
C ASP A 289 25.01 -18.64 7.71
N ILE A 290 24.55 -17.68 6.89
CA ILE A 290 25.36 -17.04 5.85
C ILE A 290 26.48 -16.18 6.46
N VAL A 291 26.19 -15.48 7.56
CA VAL A 291 27.16 -14.63 8.26
C VAL A 291 28.13 -15.45 9.13
N SER A 292 27.74 -16.65 9.55
CA SER A 292 28.56 -17.53 10.38
C SER A 292 29.89 -17.88 9.72
N VAL A 293 31.00 -17.67 10.43
CA VAL A 293 32.38 -17.83 9.93
C VAL A 293 32.83 -19.30 9.92
N MET A 294 31.91 -20.26 10.09
CA MET A 294 32.25 -21.67 10.34
C MET A 294 32.48 -22.50 9.07
N ASN A 295 32.33 -21.91 7.88
CA ASN A 295 32.30 -22.60 6.58
C ASN A 295 32.84 -21.70 5.45
N GLU A 296 33.62 -22.27 4.51
CA GLU A 296 34.21 -21.52 3.37
C GLU A 296 33.15 -20.92 2.41
N SER A 297 32.01 -21.60 2.25
CA SER A 297 30.86 -21.08 1.51
C SER A 297 30.26 -19.84 2.19
N SER A 298 30.11 -19.86 3.51
CA SER A 298 29.64 -18.71 4.30
C SER A 298 30.63 -17.54 4.28
N LEU A 299 31.94 -17.79 4.23
CA LEU A 299 32.95 -16.73 4.01
C LEU A 299 32.81 -16.05 2.64
N THR A 300 32.35 -16.79 1.63
CA THR A 300 32.17 -16.26 0.27
C THR A 300 30.88 -15.44 0.17
N TYR A 301 29.76 -15.98 0.65
CA TYR A 301 28.46 -15.30 0.59
C TYR A 301 28.30 -14.20 1.65
N GLY A 302 28.90 -14.35 2.84
CA GLY A 302 28.91 -13.30 3.86
C GLY A 302 29.61 -12.03 3.41
N ARG A 303 30.61 -12.12 2.52
CA ARG A 303 31.24 -10.94 1.88
C ARG A 303 30.35 -10.24 0.86
N MET A 304 29.31 -10.93 0.37
CA MET A 304 28.30 -10.34 -0.51
C MET A 304 27.25 -9.57 0.28
N LEU A 305 27.27 -9.57 1.61
CA LEU A 305 26.39 -8.78 2.46
C LEU A 305 27.14 -7.56 2.99
N SER A 306 26.47 -6.40 2.99
CA SER A 306 27.04 -5.18 3.56
C SER A 306 27.20 -5.31 5.08
N ARG A 307 28.07 -4.49 5.69
CA ARG A 307 28.23 -4.48 7.15
C ARG A 307 26.99 -3.98 7.89
N ASP A 308 26.25 -3.07 7.25
CA ASP A 308 25.03 -2.47 7.77
C ASP A 308 23.79 -3.15 7.15
N PHE A 309 23.90 -4.45 6.85
CA PHE A 309 22.87 -5.19 6.14
C PHE A 309 21.54 -5.15 6.89
N ARG A 310 20.45 -4.91 6.15
CA ARG A 310 19.10 -4.88 6.72
C ARG A 310 18.22 -6.00 6.18
N LEU A 311 17.52 -6.66 7.09
CA LEU A 311 16.38 -7.50 6.78
C LEU A 311 15.13 -6.69 7.09
N VAL A 312 14.30 -6.45 6.07
CA VAL A 312 13.00 -5.78 6.20
C VAL A 312 11.92 -6.80 5.90
N HIS A 313 10.95 -6.89 6.80
CA HIS A 313 9.80 -7.76 6.65
C HIS A 313 8.57 -6.89 6.37
N GLY A 314 7.86 -7.16 5.27
CA GLY A 314 6.82 -6.26 4.76
C GLY A 314 5.71 -5.98 5.76
N PHE A 315 5.30 -7.00 6.49
CA PHE A 315 4.29 -6.84 7.53
C PHE A 315 4.73 -5.92 8.67
N ASP A 316 5.99 -5.96 9.09
CA ASP A 316 6.52 -5.08 10.14
C ASP A 316 6.55 -3.62 9.67
N ALA A 317 6.96 -3.37 8.43
CA ALA A 317 7.00 -2.04 7.85
C ALA A 317 5.60 -1.40 7.80
N VAL A 318 4.60 -2.18 7.39
CA VAL A 318 3.20 -1.72 7.34
C VAL A 318 2.62 -1.54 8.74
N ALA A 319 2.79 -2.51 9.64
CA ALA A 319 2.27 -2.44 11.00
C ALA A 319 2.86 -1.24 11.77
N GLY A 320 4.19 -1.08 11.74
CA GLY A 320 4.87 0.04 12.37
C GLY A 320 4.40 1.39 11.84
N TYR A 321 4.26 1.53 10.51
CA TYR A 321 3.73 2.76 9.91
C TYR A 321 2.29 3.05 10.35
N CYS A 322 1.41 2.04 10.31
CA CYS A 322 0.01 2.19 10.70
C CYS A 322 -0.09 2.61 12.17
N TYR A 323 0.63 1.94 13.05
CA TYR A 323 0.66 2.26 14.48
C TYR A 323 1.14 3.70 14.73
N ASP A 324 2.30 4.07 14.14
CA ASP A 324 2.87 5.41 14.29
C ASP A 324 1.95 6.50 13.75
N LEU A 325 1.28 6.26 12.63
CA LEU A 325 0.31 7.19 12.07
C LEU A 325 -0.88 7.36 13.03
N LEU A 326 -1.48 6.26 13.48
CA LEU A 326 -2.65 6.30 14.35
C LEU A 326 -2.32 6.96 15.69
N ARG A 327 -1.16 6.66 16.27
CA ARG A 327 -0.70 7.23 17.53
C ARG A 327 -0.42 8.73 17.40
N ARG A 328 0.35 9.15 16.39
CA ARG A 328 0.72 10.57 16.19
C ARG A 328 -0.49 11.47 15.96
N HIS A 329 -1.54 10.94 15.34
CA HIS A 329 -2.76 11.69 15.02
C HIS A 329 -3.93 11.44 15.98
N ASN A 330 -3.73 10.66 17.06
CA ASN A 330 -4.77 10.27 18.01
C ASN A 330 -6.01 9.63 17.33
N MET A 331 -5.76 8.68 16.43
CA MET A 331 -6.75 8.05 15.55
C MET A 331 -7.17 6.64 15.98
N PHE A 332 -6.65 6.14 17.10
CA PHE A 332 -7.15 4.92 17.73
C PHE A 332 -8.58 5.11 18.25
N THR A 333 -9.38 4.05 18.18
CA THR A 333 -10.75 3.98 18.72
C THR A 333 -10.80 4.09 20.25
N HIS A 334 -9.68 3.77 20.93
CA HIS A 334 -9.54 3.71 22.40
C HIS A 334 -10.50 2.71 23.07
N ASN A 335 -10.82 1.62 22.38
CA ASN A 335 -11.59 0.52 22.93
C ASN A 335 -10.67 -0.64 23.35
N ILE A 336 -10.93 -1.25 24.51
CA ILE A 336 -10.17 -2.41 24.98
C ILE A 336 -10.90 -3.67 24.54
N ALA A 337 -10.61 -4.11 23.31
CA ALA A 337 -11.14 -5.34 22.73
C ALA A 337 -10.12 -5.93 21.76
N PHE A 338 -10.25 -7.21 21.42
CA PHE A 338 -9.48 -7.75 20.31
C PHE A 338 -9.84 -7.04 18.99
N PRO A 339 -8.88 -6.86 18.07
CA PRO A 339 -9.17 -6.30 16.76
C PRO A 339 -10.23 -7.14 16.03
N GLU A 340 -11.19 -6.48 15.39
CA GLU A 340 -12.20 -7.14 14.56
C GLU A 340 -11.70 -7.21 13.12
N VAL A 341 -11.70 -8.41 12.52
CA VAL A 341 -11.32 -8.59 11.11
C VAL A 341 -12.57 -8.85 10.28
N LEU A 342 -12.81 -8.00 9.28
CA LEU A 342 -13.94 -8.11 8.35
C LEU A 342 -13.40 -8.29 6.94
N LEU A 343 -13.90 -9.29 6.22
CA LEU A 343 -13.53 -9.55 4.83
C LEU A 343 -14.71 -9.30 3.90
N TYR A 344 -14.46 -8.52 2.85
CA TYR A 344 -15.43 -8.15 1.85
C TYR A 344 -14.95 -8.50 0.45
N ARG A 345 -15.84 -9.09 -0.35
CA ARG A 345 -15.66 -9.23 -1.80
C ARG A 345 -16.30 -8.03 -2.51
N PRO A 346 -15.54 -7.26 -3.30
CA PRO A 346 -16.12 -6.20 -4.11
C PRO A 346 -16.84 -6.78 -5.32
N VAL A 347 -18.07 -6.33 -5.57
CA VAL A 347 -18.83 -6.65 -6.78
C VAL A 347 -19.33 -5.38 -7.43
N VAL A 348 -19.34 -5.35 -8.77
CA VAL A 348 -19.96 -4.25 -9.51
C VAL A 348 -21.46 -4.32 -9.30
N ASN A 349 -22.05 -3.20 -8.88
CA ASN A 349 -23.48 -3.05 -8.72
C ASN A 349 -24.15 -3.18 -10.10
N PRO A 350 -24.99 -4.22 -10.32
CA PRO A 350 -25.65 -4.44 -11.60
C PRO A 350 -26.62 -3.32 -11.98
N ASP A 351 -27.13 -2.59 -11.00
CA ASP A 351 -28.08 -1.49 -11.20
C ASP A 351 -27.39 -0.14 -11.40
N SER A 352 -26.07 -0.05 -11.22
CA SER A 352 -25.31 1.17 -11.45
C SER A 352 -24.76 1.22 -12.88
N ALA A 353 -25.25 2.17 -13.67
CA ALA A 353 -24.68 2.47 -14.99
C ALA A 353 -23.21 2.94 -14.91
N GLY A 354 -22.79 3.44 -13.73
CA GLY A 354 -21.42 3.88 -13.45
C GLY A 354 -20.47 2.75 -13.05
N GLY A 355 -21.02 1.60 -12.66
CA GLY A 355 -20.29 0.44 -12.18
C GLY A 355 -19.85 0.55 -10.72
N ASP A 356 -20.61 1.25 -9.86
CA ASP A 356 -20.28 1.40 -8.42
C ASP A 356 -20.03 0.04 -7.75
N ILE A 357 -19.13 -0.02 -6.77
CA ILE A 357 -18.86 -1.26 -6.04
C ILE A 357 -19.84 -1.41 -4.86
N ILE A 358 -20.45 -2.59 -4.73
CA ILE A 358 -21.09 -3.07 -3.50
C ILE A 358 -20.16 -4.09 -2.84
N LEU A 359 -20.12 -4.11 -1.51
CA LEU A 359 -19.36 -5.10 -0.76
C LEU A 359 -20.25 -6.26 -0.31
N ILE A 360 -19.79 -7.49 -0.55
CA ILE A 360 -20.41 -8.69 -0.02
C ILE A 360 -19.51 -9.21 1.10
N PRO A 361 -19.98 -9.31 2.35
CA PRO A 361 -19.19 -9.91 3.42
C PRO A 361 -18.92 -11.37 3.08
N ASP A 362 -17.66 -11.78 3.18
CA ASP A 362 -17.31 -13.18 3.20
C ASP A 362 -17.71 -13.78 4.56
N LEU A 363 -18.04 -15.06 4.65
CA LEU A 363 -18.60 -15.69 5.87
C LEU A 363 -17.61 -15.77 7.06
N TYR A 364 -16.52 -15.03 7.00
CA TYR A 364 -15.47 -15.09 8.00
C TYR A 364 -15.74 -14.07 9.11
N VAL A 365 -16.40 -14.54 10.17
CA VAL A 365 -16.39 -13.85 11.48
C VAL A 365 -15.53 -14.70 12.40
N GLN A 366 -14.25 -14.35 12.56
CA GLN A 366 -13.48 -14.81 13.71
C GLN A 366 -13.79 -13.85 14.87
N ASN A 367 -14.53 -14.37 15.86
CA ASN A 367 -14.70 -13.73 17.16
C ASN A 367 -13.55 -14.09 18.09
#